data_AF-L9KL40-F1
#
_entry.id   AF-L9KL40-F1
#
_cell.length_a   1.000
_cell.length_b   1.000
_cell.length_c   1.000
_cell.angle_alpha   90.00
_cell.angle_beta   90.00
_cell.angle_gamma   90.00
#
_symmetry.space_group_name_H-M   'P 1'
#
loop_
_entity.id
_entity.type
_entity.pdbx_description
1 polymer ?
#
loop_
_entity_poly.entity_id
_entity_poly.type
_entity_poly.pdbx_seq_one_letter_code
_entity_poly.pdbx_strand_id
1 'polypeptide(L)'
;MLSRNQSGPAKTMNGLPPSMLLKDYQNVPGIEKDDDVVKRLLSLEMANQKEKLKIQQEQLMNKVVANPEDTSSLDAGIVALTIKIRNYEKHMQKHRKDEAHKHYLLMRIDQRK
;
A
#
# COMPACT_ATOMS: atom_id res chain seq x y z
N MET A 1 -30.19 -4.30 26.56
CA MET A 1 -30.62 -4.56 25.18
C MET A 1 -30.13 -3.38 24.33
N LEU A 2 -29.13 -3.40 23.45
CA LEU A 2 -28.24 -4.41 22.89
C LEU A 2 -26.93 -3.73 22.44
N SER A 3 -25.83 -4.46 22.62
CA SER A 3 -24.53 -4.41 21.95
C SER A 3 -23.86 -3.09 21.55
N ARG A 4 -22.84 -2.78 22.36
CA ARG A 4 -21.51 -2.31 21.95
C ARG A 4 -21.02 -3.09 20.71
N ASN A 5 -21.11 -2.49 19.53
CA ASN A 5 -20.45 -3.03 18.34
C ASN A 5 -18.94 -2.97 18.57
N GLN A 6 -18.37 -4.15 18.72
CA GLN A 6 -16.94 -4.40 18.72
C GLN A 6 -16.41 -4.04 17.33
N SER A 7 -15.92 -2.81 17.14
CA SER A 7 -14.92 -2.60 16.09
C SER A 7 -13.65 -3.27 16.58
N GLY A 8 -13.53 -4.58 16.31
CA GLY A 8 -12.24 -5.27 16.34
C GLY A 8 -11.20 -4.44 15.58
N PRO A 9 -9.90 -4.57 15.90
CA PRO A 9 -8.88 -3.75 15.26
C PRO A 9 -9.06 -3.92 13.76
N ALA A 10 -9.36 -2.80 13.08
CA ALA A 10 -9.52 -2.78 11.63
C ALA A 10 -8.37 -3.59 11.05
N LYS A 11 -8.69 -4.75 10.45
CA LYS A 11 -7.72 -5.69 9.89
C LYS A 11 -6.73 -4.86 9.11
N THR A 12 -5.54 -4.67 9.67
CA THR A 12 -4.59 -3.69 9.14
C THR A 12 -4.28 -4.15 7.73
N MET A 13 -4.64 -3.34 6.73
CA MET A 13 -4.39 -3.62 5.32
C MET A 13 -2.88 -3.63 4.99
N ASN A 14 -2.03 -3.56 6.01
CA ASN A 14 -0.59 -3.70 5.95
C ASN A 14 -0.18 -5.14 6.32
N GLY A 15 -0.86 -6.14 5.76
CA GLY A 15 -0.52 -7.57 5.94
C GLY A 15 0.69 -8.02 5.11
N LEU A 16 1.58 -7.10 4.74
CA LEU A 16 2.81 -7.44 4.03
C LEU A 16 3.83 -7.98 5.05
N PRO A 17 4.45 -9.14 4.79
CA PRO A 17 5.50 -9.65 5.66
C PRO A 17 6.70 -8.68 5.62
N PRO A 18 7.28 -8.31 6.78
CA PRO A 18 8.49 -7.45 6.80
C PRO A 18 9.66 -8.05 6.01
N SER A 19 9.78 -9.38 5.99
CA SER A 19 10.81 -10.11 5.24
C SER A 19 10.59 -10.14 3.73
N MET A 20 9.44 -9.68 3.23
CA MET A 20 9.17 -9.63 1.80
C MET A 20 10.18 -8.70 1.11
N LEU A 21 10.78 -9.15 0.01
CA LEU A 21 11.70 -8.34 -0.76
C LEU A 21 11.00 -7.14 -1.41
N LEU A 22 11.75 -6.05 -1.56
CA LEU A 22 11.38 -4.91 -2.39
C LEU A 22 11.01 -5.36 -3.81
N LYS A 23 10.02 -4.70 -4.43
CA LYS A 23 9.48 -5.08 -5.75
C LYS A 23 10.57 -5.33 -6.79
N ASP A 24 11.52 -4.41 -6.88
CA ASP A 24 12.57 -4.43 -7.90
C ASP A 24 13.58 -5.59 -7.72
N TYR A 25 13.57 -6.25 -6.55
CA TYR A 25 14.49 -7.34 -6.20
C TYR A 25 13.83 -8.72 -6.16
N GLN A 26 12.50 -8.81 -6.29
CA GLN A 26 11.78 -10.09 -6.20
C GLN A 26 12.11 -11.07 -7.34
N ASN A 27 12.48 -10.55 -8.51
CA ASN A 27 12.74 -11.36 -9.71
C ASN A 27 14.23 -11.47 -10.05
N VAL A 28 15.13 -11.08 -9.12
CA VAL A 28 16.58 -11.15 -9.35
C VAL A 28 17.04 -12.61 -9.21
N PRO A 29 17.65 -13.21 -10.26
CA PRO A 29 18.13 -14.58 -10.18
C PRO A 29 19.22 -14.74 -9.12
N GLY A 30 19.13 -15.79 -8.30
CA GLY A 30 20.15 -16.13 -7.32
C GLY A 30 20.03 -15.43 -5.96
N ILE A 31 19.08 -14.50 -5.78
CA ILE A 31 18.90 -13.76 -4.52
C ILE A 31 18.57 -14.65 -3.31
N GLU A 32 18.02 -15.84 -3.55
CA GLU A 32 17.76 -16.83 -2.50
C GLU A 32 19.04 -17.36 -1.85
N LYS A 33 20.17 -17.31 -2.57
CA LYS A 33 21.48 -17.80 -2.11
C LYS A 33 22.29 -16.75 -1.36
N ASP A 34 21.83 -15.49 -1.34
CA ASP A 34 22.48 -14.42 -0.62
C ASP A 34 22.35 -14.58 0.91
N ASP A 35 23.27 -13.92 1.61
CA ASP A 35 23.29 -13.82 3.07
C ASP A 35 21.97 -13.22 3.61
N ASP A 36 21.54 -13.70 4.77
CA ASP A 36 20.35 -13.20 5.47
C ASP A 36 20.43 -11.69 5.77
N VAL A 37 21.63 -11.15 6.01
CA VAL A 37 21.84 -9.71 6.21
C VAL A 37 21.50 -8.93 4.93
N VAL A 38 21.95 -9.41 3.77
CA VAL A 38 21.68 -8.78 2.47
C VAL A 38 20.18 -8.85 2.15
N LYS A 39 19.57 -10.03 2.34
CA LYS A 39 18.12 -10.21 2.14
C LYS A 39 17.29 -9.29 3.05
N ARG A 40 17.72 -9.09 4.31
CA ARG A 40 17.05 -8.17 5.24
C ARG A 40 17.18 -6.71 4.80
N LEU A 41 18.34 -6.29 4.30
CA LEU A 41 18.55 -4.93 3.79
C LEU A 41 17.65 -4.62 2.58
N LEU A 42 17.39 -5.63 1.75
CA LEU A 42 16.54 -5.56 0.56
C LEU A 42 15.05 -5.88 0.83
N SER A 43 14.66 -5.99 2.10
CA SER A 43 13.30 -6.33 2.51
C SER A 43 12.46 -5.11 2.90
N LEU A 44 11.15 -5.32 3.05
CA LEU A 44 10.21 -4.30 3.55
C LEU A 44 10.49 -3.86 4.98
N GLU A 45 11.27 -4.63 5.74
CA GLU A 45 11.67 -4.28 7.10
C GLU A 45 12.45 -2.97 7.12
N MET A 46 13.44 -2.83 6.25
CA MET A 46 14.30 -1.64 6.12
C MET A 46 13.76 -0.63 5.10
N ALA A 47 12.63 -0.93 4.45
CA ALA A 47 12.07 -0.11 3.39
C ALA A 47 11.30 1.12 3.89
N ASN A 48 11.35 2.18 3.09
CA ASN A 48 10.50 3.36 3.29
C ASN A 48 9.02 3.06 2.97
N GLN A 49 8.13 3.99 3.33
CA GLN A 49 6.69 3.82 3.10
C GLN A 49 6.32 3.79 1.60
N LYS A 50 7.07 4.45 0.72
CA LYS A 50 6.79 4.47 -0.73
C LYS A 50 6.97 3.07 -1.35
N GLU A 51 8.04 2.37 -0.97
CA GLU A 51 8.28 1.00 -1.43
C GLU A 51 7.16 0.04 -0.99
N LYS A 52 6.67 0.20 0.25
CA LYS A 52 5.52 -0.58 0.75
C LYS A 52 4.26 -0.31 -0.08
N LEU A 53 4.03 0.94 -0.46
CA LEU A 53 2.88 1.31 -1.31
C LEU A 53 2.98 0.73 -2.72
N LYS A 54 4.18 0.61 -3.32
CA LYS A 54 4.37 -0.03 -4.63
C LYS A 54 3.88 -1.48 -4.62
N ILE A 55 4.26 -2.25 -3.60
CA ILE A 55 3.84 -3.65 -3.46
C ILE A 55 2.34 -3.75 -3.19
N GLN A 56 1.78 -2.88 -2.35
CA GLN A 56 0.33 -2.86 -2.11
C GLN A 56 -0.46 -2.54 -3.38
N GLN A 57 0.05 -1.62 -4.20
CA GLN A 57 -0.57 -1.27 -5.49
C GLN A 57 -0.54 -2.47 -6.43
N GLU A 58 0.60 -3.14 -6.59
CA GLU A 58 0.74 -4.34 -7.42
C GLU A 58 -0.17 -5.48 -6.96
N GLN A 59 -0.20 -5.79 -5.66
CA GLN A 59 -1.09 -6.82 -5.12
C GLN A 59 -2.57 -6.51 -5.34
N LEU A 60 -2.96 -5.23 -5.31
CA LEU A 60 -4.33 -4.84 -5.58
C LEU A 60 -4.63 -4.85 -7.08
N MET A 61 -3.67 -4.44 -7.91
CA MET A 61 -3.77 -4.48 -9.37
C MET A 61 -3.99 -5.92 -9.87
N ASN A 62 -3.16 -6.86 -9.42
CA ASN A 62 -3.24 -8.28 -9.79
C ASN A 62 -4.55 -8.96 -9.36
N LYS A 63 -5.27 -8.37 -8.39
CA LYS A 63 -6.54 -8.90 -7.89
C LYS A 63 -7.76 -8.33 -8.61
N VAL A 64 -7.68 -7.10 -9.08
CA VAL A 64 -8.84 -6.32 -9.53
C VAL A 64 -8.83 -6.09 -11.03
N VAL A 65 -7.65 -5.87 -11.61
CA VAL A 65 -7.51 -5.46 -13.01
C VAL A 65 -7.22 -6.67 -13.88
N ALA A 66 -7.94 -6.77 -15.01
CA ALA A 66 -7.80 -7.89 -15.94
C ALA A 66 -6.40 -7.97 -16.56
N ASN A 67 -5.80 -6.81 -16.88
CA ASN A 67 -4.42 -6.70 -17.34
C ASN A 67 -3.62 -5.77 -16.41
N PRO A 68 -2.87 -6.33 -15.43
CA PRO A 68 -2.16 -5.52 -14.44
C PRO A 68 -1.05 -4.62 -14.99
N GLU A 69 -0.53 -4.92 -16.19
CA GLU A 69 0.48 -4.11 -16.87
C GLU A 69 -0.13 -2.85 -17.53
N ASP A 70 -1.45 -2.84 -17.76
CA ASP A 70 -2.14 -1.69 -18.30
C ASP A 70 -2.50 -0.67 -17.20
N THR A 71 -1.63 0.32 -17.07
CA THR A 71 -1.81 1.43 -16.13
C THR A 71 -2.77 2.52 -16.59
N SER A 72 -3.22 2.47 -17.86
CA SER A 72 -4.10 3.48 -18.45
C SER A 72 -5.59 3.20 -18.24
N SER A 73 -5.93 1.96 -17.88
CA SER A 73 -7.31 1.54 -17.61
C SER A 73 -7.95 2.30 -16.45
N LEU A 74 -9.28 2.43 -16.50
CA LEU A 74 -10.06 3.04 -15.41
C LEU A 74 -9.85 2.28 -14.09
N ASP A 75 -9.85 0.95 -14.15
CA ASP A 75 -9.65 0.11 -12.96
C ASP A 75 -8.26 0.32 -12.35
N ALA A 76 -7.20 0.42 -13.17
CA ALA A 76 -5.86 0.74 -12.70
C ALA A 76 -5.79 2.13 -12.05
N GLY A 77 -6.48 3.12 -12.65
CA GLY A 77 -6.64 4.45 -12.07
C GLY A 77 -7.33 4.43 -10.71
N ILE A 78 -8.44 3.70 -10.58
CA ILE A 78 -9.20 3.53 -9.33
C ILE A 78 -8.34 2.86 -8.25
N VAL A 79 -7.58 1.83 -8.61
CA VAL A 79 -6.63 1.14 -7.71
C VAL A 79 -5.58 2.13 -7.21
N ALA A 80 -4.94 2.88 -8.10
CA ALA A 80 -3.90 3.85 -7.75
C ALA A 80 -4.44 4.97 -6.83
N LEU A 81 -5.63 5.51 -7.11
CA LEU A 81 -6.29 6.50 -6.27
C LEU A 81 -6.65 5.93 -4.90
N THR A 82 -7.13 4.69 -4.84
CA THR A 82 -7.49 4.01 -3.59
C THR A 82 -6.29 3.84 -2.67
N ILE A 83 -5.13 3.45 -3.20
CA ILE A 83 -3.88 3.34 -2.42
C ILE A 83 -3.46 4.72 -1.88
N LYS A 84 -3.52 5.77 -2.69
CA LYS A 84 -3.19 7.15 -2.27
C LYS A 84 -4.14 7.65 -1.16
N ILE A 85 -5.44 7.45 -1.31
CA ILE A 85 -6.45 7.83 -0.32
C ILE A 85 -6.14 7.15 1.02
N ARG A 86 -5.92 5.83 1.05
CA ARG A 86 -5.58 5.10 2.27
C ARG A 86 -4.30 5.60 2.93
N ASN A 87 -3.28 5.94 2.13
CA ASN A 87 -2.06 6.51 2.66
C ASN A 87 -2.30 7.88 3.32
N TYR A 88 -3.12 8.74 2.71
CA TYR A 88 -3.51 10.02 3.29
C TYR A 88 -4.38 9.86 4.54
N GLU A 89 -5.33 8.92 4.56
CA GLU A 89 -6.10 8.61 5.77
C GLU A 89 -5.19 8.24 6.94
N LYS A 90 -4.19 7.38 6.70
CA LYS A 90 -3.18 7.01 7.71
C LYS A 90 -2.34 8.21 8.16
N HIS A 91 -1.92 9.07 7.22
CA HIS A 91 -1.22 10.31 7.55
C HIS A 91 -2.08 11.23 8.44
N MET A 92 -3.34 11.45 8.07
CA MET A 92 -4.27 12.31 8.80
C MET A 92 -4.61 11.79 10.20
N GLN A 93 -4.61 10.46 10.41
CA GLN A 93 -4.77 9.88 11.75
C GLN A 93 -3.67 10.36 12.72
N LYS A 94 -2.44 10.52 12.24
CA LYS A 94 -1.27 10.98 13.01
C LYS A 94 -1.12 12.51 13.00
N HIS A 95 -1.38 13.16 11.87
CA HIS A 95 -1.13 14.58 11.62
C HIS A 95 -2.44 15.34 11.39
N ARG A 96 -3.30 15.40 12.40
CA ARG A 96 -4.69 15.88 12.27
C ARG A 96 -4.85 17.35 11.84
N LYS A 97 -3.82 18.19 12.04
CA LYS A 97 -3.84 19.64 11.73
C LYS A 97 -3.19 19.98 10.39
N ASP A 98 -2.77 18.98 9.61
CA ASP A 98 -2.18 19.17 8.29
C ASP A 98 -3.28 19.44 7.25
N GLU A 99 -3.58 20.73 7.03
CA GLU A 99 -4.66 21.14 6.12
C GLU A 99 -4.35 20.86 4.64
N ALA A 100 -3.06 20.83 4.25
CA ALA A 100 -2.67 20.51 2.88
C ALA A 100 -3.00 19.05 2.54
N HIS A 101 -2.62 18.10 3.40
CA HIS A 101 -2.93 16.68 3.19
C HIS A 101 -4.43 16.38 3.31
N LYS A 102 -5.15 17.12 4.16
CA LYS A 102 -6.61 17.05 4.25
C LYS A 102 -7.27 17.48 2.94
N HIS A 103 -6.82 18.58 2.34
CA HIS A 103 -7.30 19.01 1.03
C HIS A 103 -7.02 17.97 -0.06
N TYR A 104 -5.79 17.44 -0.13
CA TYR A 104 -5.46 16.39 -1.09
C TYR A 104 -6.28 15.12 -0.90
N LEU A 105 -6.56 14.71 0.33
CA LEU A 105 -7.42 13.56 0.62
C LEU A 105 -8.82 13.75 0.02
N LEU A 106 -9.46 14.88 0.29
CA LEU A 106 -10.80 15.18 -0.21
C LEU A 106 -10.83 15.21 -1.76
N MET A 107 -9.85 15.87 -2.37
CA MET A 107 -9.73 15.94 -3.83
C MET A 107 -9.55 14.55 -4.46
N ARG A 108 -8.74 13.66 -3.87
CA ARG A 108 -8.57 12.29 -4.40
C ARG A 108 -9.80 11.41 -4.19
N ILE A 109 -10.52 11.59 -3.09
CA ILE A 109 -11.81 10.91 -2.87
C ILE A 109 -12.79 11.29 -3.97
N ASP A 110 -12.86 12.58 -4.31
CA ASP A 110 -13.74 13.07 -5.36
C ASP A 110 -13.34 12.56 -6.75
N GLN A 111 -12.04 12.61 -7.07
CA GLN A 111 -11.50 12.09 -8.34
C GLN A 111 -11.79 10.58 -8.57
N ARG A 112 -11.96 9.80 -7.51
CA ARG A 112 -12.22 8.36 -7.60
C ARG A 112 -13.71 8.04 -7.84
N LYS A 113 -14.63 8.97 -7.51
CA LYS A 113 -16.07 8.77 -7.71
C LYS A 113 -16.42 8.76 -9.19
#